data_AF-A0A0L6V8X4-F1
#
_entry.id   AF-A0A0L6V8X4-F1
#
_cell.length_a   1.000
_cell.length_b   1.000
_cell.length_c   1.000
_cell.angle_alpha   90.00
_cell.angle_beta   90.00
_cell.angle_gamma   90.00
#
_symmetry.space_group_name_H-M   'P 1'
#
loop_
_entity.id
_entity.type
_entity.pdbx_description
1 polymer ?
#
loop_
_entity_poly.entity_id
_entity_poly.type
_entity_poly.pdbx_seq_one_letter_code
_entity_poly.pdbx_strand_id
1 'polypeptide(L)'
;MKLLLLLLLVTTIPMLIIRAEKPDDHRECLSGKATGKLITMNGVKVYAASAGSDRGQGKGKKAGIRKSMVGRRKAVLVFPDIFGIDLINIQLITDKLAADLDVPAFLVDTFSGDDVPDGPQPNAMPVGFDIIEWQKRHGPQQILPLIGNVIKNLTDQGVQRVAATGYCFGGKYVFLSLDRNWIQVGSTSHPSLLTIPNDPLELRAKSHGPLLINSCEFDPQFGAEAQKQTDAILGNGRYEPGYKRTYYPGASHGFGIRANLVVTLQKNAPLMNPTRRLSSGLMRTYDTNKRKKEKLLNLL
;
A
#
# COMPACT_ATOMS: atom_id res chain seq x y z
N MET A 1 -1.30 -21.46 3.59
CA MET A 1 -2.75 -21.28 3.31
C MET A 1 -3.44 -20.20 4.15
N LYS A 2 -3.24 -20.09 5.48
CA LYS A 2 -3.93 -19.09 6.33
C LYS A 2 -3.48 -17.62 6.13
N LEU A 3 -2.22 -17.37 5.75
CA LEU A 3 -1.67 -16.03 5.51
C LEU A 3 -2.04 -15.47 4.11
N LEU A 4 -2.23 -16.36 3.13
CA LEU A 4 -2.75 -16.02 1.79
C LEU A 4 -4.21 -15.52 1.86
N LEU A 5 -4.96 -15.97 2.88
CA LEU A 5 -6.33 -15.51 3.18
C LEU A 5 -6.35 -14.10 3.78
N LEU A 6 -5.30 -13.69 4.51
CA LEU A 6 -5.11 -12.32 5.01
C LEU A 6 -4.84 -11.36 3.84
N LEU A 7 -4.00 -11.76 2.90
CA LEU A 7 -3.75 -11.04 1.63
C LEU A 7 -5.01 -10.92 0.75
N LEU A 8 -5.88 -11.93 0.74
CA LEU A 8 -7.18 -11.89 0.05
C LEU A 8 -8.23 -11.04 0.78
N LEU A 9 -8.18 -10.92 2.11
CA LEU A 9 -9.10 -10.07 2.88
C LEU A 9 -8.81 -8.58 2.73
N VAL A 10 -7.56 -8.20 2.44
CA VAL A 10 -7.22 -6.83 1.96
C VAL A 10 -7.92 -6.52 0.62
N THR A 11 -8.34 -7.55 -0.13
CA THR A 11 -8.95 -7.39 -1.47
C THR A 11 -10.45 -7.70 -1.57
N THR A 12 -11.14 -8.13 -0.49
CA THR A 12 -12.52 -8.70 -0.59
C THR A 12 -13.55 -8.22 0.44
N ILE A 13 -13.30 -7.15 1.20
CA ILE A 13 -14.29 -6.60 2.15
C ILE A 13 -15.28 -5.67 1.41
N PRO A 14 -16.61 -5.73 1.69
CA PRO A 14 -17.58 -4.91 0.98
C PRO A 14 -17.36 -3.43 1.30
N MET A 15 -16.95 -2.67 0.27
CA MET A 15 -16.78 -1.21 0.36
C MET A 15 -18.15 -0.54 0.44
N LEU A 16 -18.34 0.31 1.46
CA LEU A 16 -19.29 1.41 1.38
C LEU A 16 -18.81 2.35 0.27
N ILE A 17 -19.72 2.71 -0.63
CA ILE A 17 -19.47 3.44 -1.89
C ILE A 17 -18.61 4.68 -1.64
N ILE A 18 -17.33 4.63 -2.02
CA ILE A 18 -16.57 5.83 -2.32
C ILE A 18 -17.10 6.31 -3.67
N ARG A 19 -17.84 7.42 -3.69
CA ARG A 19 -18.28 8.04 -4.95
C ARG A 19 -17.04 8.55 -5.70
N ALA A 20 -17.03 8.53 -7.03
CA ALA A 20 -16.02 9.25 -7.80
C ALA A 20 -16.61 10.64 -8.09
N GLU A 21 -15.86 11.72 -7.85
CA GLU A 21 -16.31 13.07 -8.26
C GLU A 21 -15.89 13.37 -9.70
N LYS A 22 -14.64 13.05 -10.07
CA LYS A 22 -14.17 12.99 -11.47
C LYS A 22 -13.43 11.67 -11.72
N PRO A 23 -14.06 10.73 -12.45
CA PRO A 23 -13.55 9.36 -12.56
C PRO A 23 -12.25 9.24 -13.36
N ASP A 24 -11.89 10.20 -14.20
CA ASP A 24 -10.65 10.25 -14.99
C ASP A 24 -9.54 11.12 -14.37
N ASP A 25 -9.85 11.81 -13.28
CA ASP A 25 -8.93 12.67 -12.57
C ASP A 25 -8.43 11.99 -11.30
N HIS A 26 -7.14 11.62 -11.28
CA HIS A 26 -6.52 11.04 -10.10
C HIS A 26 -6.56 11.94 -8.86
N ARG A 27 -6.85 13.24 -8.98
CA ARG A 27 -7.07 14.12 -7.83
C ARG A 27 -8.40 13.85 -7.12
N GLU A 28 -9.36 13.24 -7.81
CA GLU A 28 -10.76 13.13 -7.38
C GLU A 28 -11.36 11.72 -7.62
N CYS A 29 -10.54 10.75 -8.04
CA CYS A 29 -11.04 9.40 -8.32
C CYS A 29 -11.49 8.67 -7.05
N LEU A 30 -10.95 9.02 -5.88
CA LEU A 30 -11.52 8.63 -4.58
C LEU A 30 -12.19 9.85 -3.94
N SER A 31 -13.50 9.80 -3.67
CA SER A 31 -14.14 10.79 -2.79
C SER A 31 -13.96 10.45 -1.32
N GLY A 32 -14.01 11.48 -0.49
CA GLY A 32 -13.99 11.34 0.95
C GLY A 32 -13.20 12.47 1.59
N LYS A 33 -13.19 12.45 2.92
CA LYS A 33 -12.39 13.38 3.70
C LYS A 33 -11.32 12.59 4.45
N ALA A 34 -10.07 12.92 4.19
CA ALA A 34 -8.93 12.47 4.98
C ALA A 34 -9.14 12.83 6.47
N THR A 35 -8.94 11.85 7.35
CA THR A 35 -9.22 11.89 8.79
C THR A 35 -7.98 11.68 9.67
N GLY A 36 -6.94 11.07 9.12
CA GLY A 36 -5.61 11.02 9.70
C GLY A 36 -4.95 12.40 9.82
N LYS A 37 -3.75 12.43 10.40
CA LYS A 37 -3.02 13.66 10.71
C LYS A 37 -1.56 13.56 10.31
N LEU A 38 -1.02 14.67 9.81
CA LEU A 38 0.43 14.81 9.66
C LEU A 38 1.08 14.92 11.04
N ILE A 39 2.06 14.05 11.28
CA ILE A 39 2.90 14.04 12.49
C ILE A 39 4.36 13.81 12.08
N THR A 40 5.26 13.90 13.04
CA THR A 40 6.69 13.61 12.84
C THR A 40 7.10 12.38 13.64
N MET A 41 7.75 11.42 12.98
CA MET A 41 8.31 10.20 13.57
C MET A 41 9.82 10.15 13.32
N ASN A 42 10.63 10.33 14.36
CA ASN A 42 12.10 10.40 14.27
C ASN A 42 12.59 11.32 13.12
N GLY A 43 12.03 12.53 13.03
CA GLY A 43 12.39 13.52 12.01
C GLY A 43 11.74 13.31 10.64
N VAL A 44 10.95 12.25 10.44
CA VAL A 44 10.26 11.97 9.19
C VAL A 44 8.80 12.38 9.28
N LYS A 45 8.31 13.16 8.31
CA LYS A 45 6.89 13.50 8.20
C LYS A 45 6.10 12.26 7.82
N VAL A 46 5.00 12.00 8.50
CA VAL A 46 4.09 10.89 8.18
C VAL A 46 2.65 11.34 8.33
N TYR A 47 1.78 10.77 7.51
CA TYR A 47 0.34 10.87 7.69
C TYR A 47 -0.12 9.64 8.49
N ALA A 48 -0.57 9.88 9.71
CA ALA A 48 -0.97 8.84 10.66
C ALA A 48 -2.49 8.71 10.72
N ALA A 49 -2.99 7.52 10.36
CA ALA A 49 -4.40 7.15 10.45
C ALA A 49 -4.64 6.22 11.65
N SER A 50 -5.65 6.56 12.46
CA SER A 50 -6.03 5.77 13.64
C SER A 50 -7.03 4.67 13.30
N ALA A 51 -6.90 3.53 13.99
CA ALA A 51 -7.83 2.42 13.93
C ALA A 51 -9.25 2.83 14.42
N GLY A 52 -10.29 2.17 13.88
CA GLY A 52 -11.69 2.57 14.07
C GLY A 52 -12.17 2.69 15.53
N SER A 53 -11.50 2.05 16.50
CA SER A 53 -11.87 2.11 17.93
C SER A 53 -11.66 3.47 18.60
N ASP A 54 -10.87 4.39 18.01
CA ASP A 54 -10.62 5.72 18.59
C ASP A 54 -11.67 6.78 18.19
N ARG A 55 -12.60 6.45 17.27
CA ARG A 55 -13.61 7.40 16.76
C ARG A 55 -14.82 7.63 17.69
N GLY A 56 -14.81 7.06 18.90
CA GLY A 56 -15.98 6.98 19.79
C GLY A 56 -15.91 7.70 21.15
N GLN A 57 -14.89 8.51 21.47
CA GLN A 57 -14.84 9.19 22.78
C GLN A 57 -14.49 10.69 22.73
N GLY A 58 -15.54 11.51 22.89
CA GLY A 58 -15.59 12.63 23.83
C GLY A 58 -14.75 13.87 23.52
N LYS A 59 -15.45 15.00 23.26
CA LYS A 59 -14.93 16.37 23.22
C LYS A 59 -14.07 16.69 24.45
N GLY A 60 -12.93 17.34 24.21
CA GLY A 60 -12.13 18.03 25.24
C GLY A 60 -11.02 17.19 25.88
N LYS A 61 -9.82 17.21 25.29
CA LYS A 61 -8.50 17.10 25.95
C LYS A 61 -7.39 17.25 24.90
N LYS A 62 -6.38 18.07 25.20
CA LYS A 62 -5.26 18.45 24.30
C LYS A 62 -4.63 17.23 23.61
N ALA A 63 -4.43 17.36 22.30
CA ALA A 63 -4.03 16.30 21.38
C ALA A 63 -2.50 16.07 21.40
N GLY A 64 -2.02 15.33 22.40
CA GLY A 64 -0.83 14.49 22.25
C GLY A 64 -1.24 13.11 21.72
N ILE A 65 -0.32 12.35 21.13
CA ILE A 65 -0.53 10.93 20.82
C ILE A 65 -1.06 10.26 22.08
N ARG A 66 -2.36 9.91 22.10
CA ARG A 66 -2.94 9.22 23.25
C ARG A 66 -2.22 7.88 23.36
N LYS A 67 -2.00 7.44 24.59
CA LYS A 67 -1.60 6.09 25.01
C LYS A 67 -2.49 4.95 24.41
N SER A 68 -3.45 5.26 23.53
CA SER A 68 -4.28 4.32 22.76
C SER A 68 -3.71 3.95 21.38
N MET A 69 -2.78 4.75 20.81
CA MET A 69 -1.93 4.26 19.70
C MET A 69 -0.77 3.41 20.24
N VAL A 70 -0.30 3.74 21.46
CA VAL A 70 0.77 3.04 22.20
C VAL A 70 0.19 1.85 22.97
N GLY A 71 0.15 0.70 22.32
CA GLY A 71 -0.39 -0.54 22.91
C GLY A 71 -0.76 -1.60 21.88
N ARG A 72 -0.85 -1.22 20.60
CA ARG A 72 -1.01 -2.17 19.51
C ARG A 72 0.35 -2.66 19.05
N ARG A 73 0.55 -3.98 19.08
CA ARG A 73 1.78 -4.66 18.62
C ARG A 73 1.98 -4.61 17.10
N LYS A 74 1.10 -3.93 16.35
CA LYS A 74 1.01 -3.99 14.88
C LYS A 74 0.84 -2.62 14.26
N ALA A 75 1.42 -2.42 13.09
CA ALA A 75 1.24 -1.23 12.26
C ALA A 75 1.24 -1.58 10.76
N VAL A 76 0.70 -0.67 9.94
CA VAL A 76 0.82 -0.71 8.47
C VAL A 76 1.61 0.49 8.00
N LEU A 77 2.65 0.29 7.19
CA LEU A 77 3.29 1.35 6.43
C LEU A 77 2.70 1.45 5.04
N VAL A 78 2.58 2.68 4.54
CA VAL A 78 2.10 2.97 3.21
C VAL A 78 3.16 3.82 2.49
N PHE A 79 3.62 3.35 1.33
CA PHE A 79 4.59 4.06 0.50
C PHE A 79 3.91 4.64 -0.74
N PRO A 80 3.99 5.97 -0.94
CA PRO A 80 3.27 6.64 -2.02
C PRO A 80 3.90 6.36 -3.39
N ASP A 81 3.20 6.79 -4.43
CA ASP A 81 3.80 7.03 -5.73
C ASP A 81 4.58 8.37 -5.73
N ILE A 82 5.04 8.82 -6.90
CA ILE A 82 5.86 10.04 -7.03
C ILE A 82 5.14 11.34 -6.60
N PHE A 83 3.79 11.37 -6.55
CA PHE A 83 3.02 12.53 -6.07
C PHE A 83 2.94 12.60 -4.55
N GLY A 84 3.44 11.58 -3.88
CA GLY A 84 3.86 11.71 -2.49
C GLY A 84 2.74 11.75 -1.47
N ILE A 85 3.08 12.31 -0.31
CA ILE A 85 2.21 12.29 0.88
C ILE A 85 0.98 13.19 0.75
N ASP A 86 1.05 14.21 -0.10
CA ASP A 86 -0.01 15.21 -0.27
C ASP A 86 -1.12 14.75 -1.24
N LEU A 87 -0.90 13.68 -2.02
CA LEU A 87 -1.94 13.10 -2.85
C LEU A 87 -3.09 12.56 -1.99
N ILE A 88 -4.28 13.15 -2.12
CA ILE A 88 -5.44 12.82 -1.28
C ILE A 88 -5.81 11.33 -1.34
N ASN A 89 -5.64 10.67 -2.48
CA ASN A 89 -5.96 9.26 -2.63
C ASN A 89 -5.12 8.36 -1.71
N ILE A 90 -3.82 8.63 -1.56
CA ILE A 90 -2.98 7.82 -0.68
C ILE A 90 -3.36 8.02 0.79
N GLN A 91 -3.79 9.23 1.17
CA GLN A 91 -4.30 9.52 2.51
C GLN A 91 -5.60 8.75 2.78
N LEU A 92 -6.56 8.77 1.83
CA LEU A 92 -7.81 8.04 1.92
C LEU A 92 -7.61 6.51 1.98
N ILE A 93 -6.68 5.99 1.19
CA ILE A 93 -6.27 4.57 1.25
C ILE A 93 -5.69 4.25 2.64
N THR A 94 -4.85 5.12 3.18
CA THR A 94 -4.22 4.94 4.50
C THR A 94 -5.28 4.92 5.61
N ASP A 95 -6.23 5.85 5.57
CA ASP A 95 -7.39 5.87 6.48
C ASP A 95 -8.22 4.59 6.40
N LYS A 96 -8.47 4.12 5.18
CA LYS A 96 -9.24 2.90 4.95
C LYS A 96 -8.53 1.66 5.47
N LEU A 97 -7.23 1.53 5.21
CA LEU A 97 -6.41 0.44 5.76
C LEU A 97 -6.48 0.43 7.29
N ALA A 98 -6.37 1.60 7.92
CA ALA A 98 -6.45 1.68 9.37
C ALA A 98 -7.83 1.27 9.91
N ALA A 99 -8.90 1.70 9.25
CA ALA A 99 -10.27 1.39 9.63
C ALA A 99 -10.63 -0.10 9.43
N ASP A 100 -10.31 -0.65 8.26
CA ASP A 100 -10.70 -2.01 7.88
C ASP A 100 -9.92 -3.07 8.67
N LEU A 101 -8.63 -2.82 8.93
CA LEU A 101 -7.75 -3.74 9.66
C LEU A 101 -7.80 -3.54 11.17
N ASP A 102 -8.36 -2.43 11.66
CA ASP A 102 -8.33 -2.03 13.08
C ASP A 102 -6.89 -1.97 13.65
N VAL A 103 -5.96 -1.48 12.82
CA VAL A 103 -4.51 -1.33 13.08
C VAL A 103 -4.08 0.06 12.62
N PRO A 104 -3.20 0.79 13.33
CA PRO A 104 -2.74 2.10 12.85
C PRO A 104 -1.98 1.97 11.53
N ALA A 105 -2.22 2.91 10.61
CA ALA A 105 -1.53 2.99 9.33
C ALA A 105 -0.79 4.32 9.21
N PHE A 106 0.42 4.26 8.64
CA PHE A 106 1.33 5.40 8.50
C PHE A 106 1.80 5.51 7.06
N LEU A 107 1.35 6.56 6.39
CA LEU A 107 1.87 6.95 5.09
C LEU A 107 3.14 7.77 5.28
N VAL A 108 4.24 7.27 4.73
CA VAL A 108 5.58 7.84 4.89
C VAL A 108 5.83 8.88 3.81
N ASP A 109 6.27 10.08 4.20
CA ASP A 109 6.84 11.07 3.27
C ASP A 109 8.21 10.56 2.79
N THR A 110 8.20 9.79 1.71
CA THR A 110 9.42 9.17 1.15
C THR A 110 10.32 10.18 0.42
N PHE A 111 9.86 11.41 0.22
CA PHE A 111 10.56 12.45 -0.54
C PHE A 111 10.96 13.64 0.33
N SER A 112 10.60 13.64 1.62
CA SER A 112 10.87 14.74 2.55
C SER A 112 10.35 16.09 2.06
N GLY A 113 9.16 16.09 1.45
CA GLY A 113 8.52 17.29 0.88
C GLY A 113 9.03 17.70 -0.51
N ASP A 114 9.87 16.89 -1.15
CA ASP A 114 10.28 17.06 -2.55
C ASP A 114 9.50 16.10 -3.47
N ASP A 115 8.21 15.93 -3.18
CA ASP A 115 7.28 15.14 -4.00
C ASP A 115 7.13 15.78 -5.39
N VAL A 116 6.82 14.98 -6.42
CA VAL A 116 6.57 15.51 -7.76
C VAL A 116 5.27 16.33 -7.74
N PRO A 117 5.29 17.62 -8.15
CA PRO A 117 4.08 18.41 -8.19
C PRO A 117 3.14 17.88 -9.28
N ASP A 118 1.84 18.10 -9.10
CA ASP A 118 0.87 17.71 -10.12
C ASP A 118 1.05 18.54 -11.40
N GLY A 119 0.79 17.91 -12.54
CA GLY A 119 0.88 18.54 -13.84
C GLY A 119 -0.36 19.36 -14.21
N PRO A 120 -0.36 19.98 -15.40
CA PRO A 120 -1.53 20.72 -15.90
C PRO A 120 -2.73 19.81 -16.19
N GLN A 121 -2.49 18.50 -16.34
CA GLN A 121 -3.51 17.48 -16.58
C GLN A 121 -3.33 16.32 -15.60
N PRO A 122 -4.42 15.61 -15.23
CA PRO A 122 -4.32 14.44 -14.38
C PRO A 122 -3.35 13.40 -14.92
N ASN A 123 -2.49 12.84 -14.06
CA ASN A 123 -1.46 11.87 -14.42
C ASN A 123 -0.40 12.39 -15.43
N ALA A 124 -0.36 13.69 -15.72
CA ALA A 124 0.69 14.30 -16.51
C ALA A 124 1.78 14.87 -15.60
N MET A 125 3.03 14.81 -16.06
CA MET A 125 4.11 15.53 -15.41
C MET A 125 3.92 17.05 -15.61
N PRO A 126 4.40 17.90 -14.67
CA PRO A 126 4.48 19.32 -14.90
C PRO A 126 5.33 19.64 -16.14
N VAL A 127 4.95 20.69 -16.86
CA VAL A 127 5.70 21.13 -18.05
C VAL A 127 7.12 21.52 -17.63
N GLY A 128 8.12 20.93 -18.29
CA GLY A 128 9.53 21.18 -18.01
C GLY A 128 10.07 20.50 -16.75
N PHE A 129 9.28 19.63 -16.09
CA PHE A 129 9.79 18.86 -14.94
C PHE A 129 10.74 17.75 -15.39
N ASP A 130 11.98 17.79 -14.90
CA ASP A 130 12.98 16.76 -15.18
C ASP A 130 12.85 15.60 -14.17
N ILE A 131 12.10 14.57 -14.57
CA ILE A 131 11.92 13.38 -13.74
C ILE A 131 13.23 12.60 -13.54
N ILE A 132 14.18 12.69 -14.47
CA ILE A 132 15.45 11.95 -14.39
C ILE A 132 16.34 12.60 -13.33
N GLU A 133 16.48 13.92 -13.35
CA GLU A 133 17.21 14.65 -12.31
C GLU A 133 16.55 14.53 -10.94
N TRP A 134 15.21 14.57 -10.88
CA TRP A 134 14.50 14.32 -9.64
C TRP A 134 14.79 12.90 -9.10
N GLN A 135 14.75 11.86 -9.95
CA GLN A 135 15.04 10.48 -9.54
C GLN A 135 16.46 10.29 -8.98
N LYS A 136 17.46 11.01 -9.50
CA LYS A 136 18.86 10.93 -9.00
C LYS A 136 18.98 11.31 -7.52
N ARG A 137 18.09 12.16 -7.03
CA ARG A 137 18.08 12.63 -5.63
C ARG A 137 17.16 11.79 -4.72
N HIS A 138 16.42 10.84 -5.29
CA HIS A 138 15.42 10.02 -4.60
C HIS A 138 15.71 8.51 -4.74
N GLY A 139 16.99 8.14 -4.66
CA GLY A 139 17.42 6.76 -4.68
C GLY A 139 17.27 6.06 -3.33
N PRO A 140 17.56 4.74 -3.27
CA PRO A 140 17.53 3.99 -2.01
C PRO A 140 18.42 4.57 -0.90
N GLN A 141 19.51 5.25 -1.25
CA GLN A 141 20.42 5.89 -0.29
C GLN A 141 19.73 6.99 0.51
N GLN A 142 18.81 7.74 -0.10
CA GLN A 142 18.07 8.83 0.56
C GLN A 142 16.83 8.32 1.28
N ILE A 143 16.12 7.35 0.69
CA ILE A 143 14.79 6.96 1.16
C ILE A 143 14.82 5.88 2.23
N LEU A 144 15.75 4.92 2.17
CA LEU A 144 15.83 3.87 3.19
C LEU A 144 16.10 4.41 4.61
N PRO A 145 16.93 5.45 4.83
CA PRO A 145 17.03 6.11 6.12
C PRO A 145 15.70 6.67 6.65
N LEU A 146 14.87 7.27 5.78
CA LEU A 146 13.56 7.79 6.17
C LEU A 146 12.64 6.65 6.65
N ILE A 147 12.56 5.57 5.87
CA ILE A 147 11.77 4.38 6.25
C ILE A 147 12.30 3.76 7.55
N GLY A 148 13.63 3.62 7.68
CA GLY A 148 14.29 3.09 8.87
C GLY A 148 14.00 3.91 10.13
N ASN A 149 13.95 5.24 10.02
CA ASN A 149 13.60 6.13 11.12
C ASN A 149 12.16 5.92 11.59
N VAL A 150 11.21 5.75 10.67
CA VAL A 150 9.81 5.44 11.00
C VAL A 150 9.70 4.06 11.66
N ILE A 151 10.34 3.03 11.10
CA ILE A 151 10.38 1.67 11.68
C ILE A 151 10.95 1.69 13.10
N LYS A 152 12.06 2.42 13.32
CA LYS A 152 12.65 2.58 14.65
C LYS A 152 11.67 3.24 15.61
N ASN A 153 11.03 4.34 15.18
CA ASN A 153 10.07 5.06 16.00
C ASN A 153 8.86 4.18 16.40
N LEU A 154 8.38 3.31 15.48
CA LEU A 154 7.34 2.31 15.78
C LEU A 154 7.82 1.25 16.77
N THR A 155 9.04 0.74 16.57
CA THR A 155 9.63 -0.30 17.42
C THR A 155 9.85 0.21 18.85
N ASP A 156 10.39 1.43 19.01
CA ASP A 156 10.58 2.09 20.31
C ASP A 156 9.23 2.29 21.05
N GLN A 157 8.12 2.39 20.31
CA GLN A 157 6.76 2.47 20.86
C GLN A 157 6.10 1.09 21.11
N GLY A 158 6.83 -0.01 20.92
CA GLY A 158 6.37 -1.37 21.22
C GLY A 158 5.62 -2.06 20.07
N VAL A 159 5.67 -1.54 18.85
CA VAL A 159 5.20 -2.27 17.66
C VAL A 159 6.14 -3.45 17.40
N GLN A 160 5.57 -4.64 17.20
CA GLN A 160 6.31 -5.89 17.00
C GLN A 160 6.21 -6.41 15.56
N ARG A 161 5.11 -6.11 14.86
CA ARG A 161 4.93 -6.50 13.46
C ARG A 161 4.44 -5.33 12.61
N VAL A 162 5.04 -5.18 11.43
CA VAL A 162 4.76 -4.14 10.46
C VAL A 162 4.41 -4.81 9.13
N ALA A 163 3.25 -4.48 8.58
CA ALA A 163 2.92 -4.76 7.19
C ALA A 163 3.27 -3.52 6.35
N ALA A 164 3.53 -3.67 5.05
CA ALA A 164 3.56 -2.52 4.16
C ALA A 164 2.80 -2.74 2.86
N THR A 165 2.27 -1.64 2.32
CA THR A 165 1.82 -1.55 0.94
C THR A 165 2.49 -0.39 0.20
N GLY A 166 2.78 -0.56 -1.08
CA GLY A 166 3.46 0.47 -1.88
C GLY A 166 2.95 0.55 -3.32
N TYR A 167 2.92 1.77 -3.86
CA TYR A 167 2.32 2.08 -5.16
C TYR A 167 3.35 2.72 -6.08
N CYS A 168 3.45 2.28 -7.35
CA CYS A 168 4.44 2.84 -8.28
C CYS A 168 5.85 2.79 -7.66
N PHE A 169 6.46 3.95 -7.47
CA PHE A 169 7.73 4.17 -6.83
C PHE A 169 7.83 3.50 -5.44
N GLY A 170 6.78 3.62 -4.62
CA GLY A 170 6.71 2.96 -3.31
C GLY A 170 6.77 1.43 -3.38
N GLY A 171 6.49 0.82 -4.52
CA GLY A 171 6.59 -0.62 -4.74
C GLY A 171 8.01 -1.16 -4.57
N LYS A 172 9.03 -0.46 -5.06
CA LYS A 172 10.44 -0.82 -4.84
C LYS A 172 10.77 -0.84 -3.35
N TYR A 173 10.20 0.09 -2.58
CA TYR A 173 10.46 0.20 -1.15
C TYR A 173 9.74 -0.86 -0.31
N VAL A 174 8.69 -1.51 -0.84
CA VAL A 174 8.16 -2.74 -0.26
C VAL A 174 9.16 -3.89 -0.39
N PHE A 175 9.73 -4.11 -1.58
CA PHE A 175 10.79 -5.10 -1.80
C PHE A 175 11.97 -4.84 -0.86
N LEU A 176 12.55 -3.63 -0.92
CA LEU A 176 13.72 -3.30 -0.12
C LEU A 176 13.49 -3.39 1.40
N SER A 177 12.26 -3.17 1.86
CA SER A 177 11.89 -3.34 3.28
C SER A 177 11.70 -4.81 3.65
N LEU A 178 11.16 -5.64 2.75
CA LEU A 178 11.05 -7.09 2.93
C LEU A 178 12.43 -7.75 2.98
N ASP A 179 13.34 -7.40 2.08
CA ASP A 179 14.71 -7.96 2.03
C ASP A 179 15.52 -7.62 3.29
N ARG A 180 15.18 -6.50 3.95
CA ARG A 180 15.75 -6.07 5.25
C ARG A 180 15.03 -6.66 6.45
N ASN A 181 13.94 -7.40 6.23
CA ASN A 181 13.05 -7.91 7.26
C ASN A 181 12.51 -6.83 8.21
N TRP A 182 12.42 -5.57 7.74
CA TRP A 182 11.79 -4.47 8.49
C TRP A 182 10.27 -4.62 8.57
N ILE A 183 9.69 -5.33 7.60
CA ILE A 183 8.27 -5.64 7.52
C ILE A 183 8.07 -7.15 7.39
N GLN A 184 6.97 -7.67 7.94
CA GLN A 184 6.66 -9.10 7.94
C GLN A 184 5.77 -9.52 6.78
N VAL A 185 5.14 -8.58 6.07
CA VAL A 185 4.33 -8.85 4.88
C VAL A 185 4.31 -7.62 3.98
N GLY A 186 4.43 -7.83 2.67
CA GLY A 186 4.41 -6.77 1.68
C GLY A 186 3.34 -6.97 0.61
N SER A 187 2.74 -5.87 0.18
CA SER A 187 1.91 -5.80 -1.02
C SER A 187 2.37 -4.63 -1.88
N THR A 188 2.43 -4.78 -3.20
CA THR A 188 2.67 -3.66 -4.09
C THR A 188 1.68 -3.63 -5.25
N SER A 189 1.35 -2.44 -5.73
CA SER A 189 0.55 -2.25 -6.94
C SER A 189 1.35 -1.44 -7.97
N HIS A 190 1.37 -1.93 -9.22
CA HIS A 190 2.08 -1.34 -10.36
C HIS A 190 3.48 -0.84 -9.98
N PRO A 191 4.37 -1.69 -9.44
CA PRO A 191 5.67 -1.25 -8.92
C PRO A 191 6.54 -0.63 -10.02
N SER A 192 7.36 0.35 -9.63
CA SER A 192 8.32 1.01 -10.52
C SER A 192 9.74 0.83 -10.03
N LEU A 193 10.70 1.00 -10.94
CA LEU A 193 12.14 0.98 -10.66
C LEU A 193 12.65 -0.34 -10.07
N LEU A 194 11.91 -1.45 -10.22
CA LEU A 194 12.44 -2.77 -9.89
C LEU A 194 13.56 -3.13 -10.86
N THR A 195 14.72 -3.49 -10.34
CA THR A 195 15.84 -3.98 -11.14
C THR A 195 15.64 -5.47 -11.36
N ILE A 196 15.06 -5.87 -12.49
CA ILE A 196 14.87 -7.29 -12.82
C ILE A 196 16.13 -7.82 -13.55
N PRO A 197 16.71 -8.96 -13.14
CA PRO A 197 16.21 -9.94 -12.17
C PRO A 197 16.66 -9.72 -10.70
N ASN A 198 17.50 -8.73 -10.43
CA ASN A 198 18.20 -8.58 -9.15
C ASN A 198 17.27 -8.41 -7.94
N ASP A 199 16.30 -7.48 -7.97
CA ASP A 199 15.44 -7.19 -6.82
C ASP A 199 14.62 -8.45 -6.39
N PRO A 200 13.98 -9.21 -7.31
CA PRO A 200 13.37 -10.50 -6.94
C PRO A 200 14.36 -11.57 -6.43
N LEU A 201 15.58 -11.63 -6.97
CA LEU A 201 16.59 -12.59 -6.51
C LEU A 201 17.05 -12.29 -5.08
N GLU A 202 17.29 -11.01 -4.78
CA GLU A 202 17.65 -10.52 -3.45
C GLU A 202 16.54 -10.79 -2.43
N LEU A 203 15.29 -10.47 -2.79
CA LEU A 203 14.11 -10.80 -1.99
C LEU A 203 14.05 -12.29 -1.67
N ARG A 204 14.21 -13.13 -2.69
CA ARG A 204 14.16 -14.59 -2.52
C ARG A 204 15.23 -15.10 -1.57
N ALA A 205 16.40 -14.46 -1.57
CA ALA A 205 17.54 -14.88 -0.76
C ALA A 205 17.46 -14.40 0.70
N LYS A 206 16.84 -13.25 0.96
CA LYS A 206 16.98 -12.54 2.25
C LYS A 206 15.70 -12.40 3.06
N SER A 207 14.54 -12.40 2.41
CA SER A 207 13.29 -12.06 3.09
C SER A 207 12.58 -13.28 3.68
N HIS A 208 11.91 -13.06 4.82
CA HIS A 208 11.03 -14.03 5.47
C HIS A 208 9.54 -13.69 5.34
N GLY A 209 9.19 -12.63 4.61
CA GLY A 209 7.82 -12.11 4.54
C GLY A 209 7.15 -12.39 3.18
N PRO A 210 5.89 -12.83 3.13
CA PRO A 210 5.20 -13.02 1.85
C PRO A 210 5.04 -11.71 1.07
N LEU A 211 4.99 -11.85 -0.26
CA LEU A 211 4.80 -10.74 -1.18
C LEU A 211 3.56 -10.96 -2.07
N LEU A 212 2.72 -9.93 -2.15
CA LEU A 212 1.71 -9.78 -3.20
C LEU A 212 2.10 -8.68 -4.18
N ILE A 213 2.02 -8.98 -5.48
CA ILE A 213 2.16 -7.98 -6.55
C ILE A 213 0.82 -7.85 -7.28
N ASN A 214 0.28 -6.65 -7.37
CA ASN A 214 -0.85 -6.29 -8.21
C ASN A 214 -0.32 -5.61 -9.48
N SER A 215 -0.21 -6.38 -10.56
CA SER A 215 0.33 -5.93 -11.87
C SER A 215 -0.79 -5.66 -12.87
N CYS A 216 -0.54 -4.81 -13.86
CA CYS A 216 -1.51 -4.50 -14.91
C CYS A 216 -0.94 -4.76 -16.32
N GLU A 217 -1.79 -4.63 -17.33
CA GLU A 217 -1.46 -4.91 -18.73
C GLU A 217 -0.60 -3.83 -19.35
N PHE A 218 -1.02 -2.57 -19.22
CA PHE A 218 -0.35 -1.42 -19.83
C PHE A 218 0.56 -0.73 -18.82
N ASP A 219 1.68 -1.40 -18.50
CA ASP A 219 2.65 -0.92 -17.52
C ASP A 219 4.06 -0.78 -18.15
N PRO A 220 4.53 0.46 -18.42
CA PRO A 220 5.88 0.66 -18.93
C PRO A 220 6.97 0.44 -17.87
N GLN A 221 6.63 0.40 -16.58
CA GLN A 221 7.57 0.24 -15.48
C GLN A 221 7.73 -1.22 -15.06
N PHE A 222 6.63 -1.98 -15.09
CA PHE A 222 6.60 -3.42 -14.78
C PHE A 222 5.87 -4.19 -15.86
N GLY A 223 6.39 -4.13 -17.10
CA GLY A 223 5.81 -4.74 -18.28
C GLY A 223 5.86 -6.28 -18.30
N ALA A 224 5.31 -6.88 -19.36
CA ALA A 224 5.10 -8.33 -19.45
C ALA A 224 6.37 -9.17 -19.24
N GLU A 225 7.52 -8.75 -19.75
CA GLU A 225 8.78 -9.48 -19.58
C GLU A 225 9.28 -9.42 -18.12
N ALA A 226 9.22 -8.24 -17.50
CA ALA A 226 9.55 -8.07 -16.08
C ALA A 226 8.63 -8.91 -15.17
N GLN A 227 7.32 -8.95 -15.49
CA GLN A 227 6.34 -9.80 -14.82
C GLN A 227 6.70 -11.28 -14.94
N LYS A 228 6.98 -11.75 -16.16
CA LYS A 228 7.34 -13.14 -16.45
C LYS A 228 8.61 -13.57 -15.73
N GLN A 229 9.66 -12.74 -15.76
CA GLN A 229 10.91 -13.05 -15.05
C GLN A 229 10.71 -13.07 -13.53
N THR A 230 9.92 -12.13 -12.99
CA THR A 230 9.60 -12.11 -11.55
C THR A 230 8.86 -13.39 -11.14
N ASP A 231 7.86 -13.82 -11.91
CA ASP A 231 7.13 -15.08 -11.67
C ASP A 231 8.05 -16.29 -11.76
N ALA A 232 9.00 -16.29 -12.70
CA ALA A 232 9.98 -17.35 -12.82
C ALA A 232 10.90 -17.41 -11.58
N ILE A 233 11.23 -16.27 -10.97
CA ILE A 233 12.12 -16.22 -9.80
C ILE A 233 11.39 -16.61 -8.50
N LEU A 234 10.18 -16.06 -8.29
CA LEU A 234 9.46 -16.13 -7.02
C LEU A 234 8.28 -17.11 -7.03
N GLY A 235 7.69 -17.38 -8.18
CA GLY A 235 6.49 -18.19 -8.34
C GLY A 235 6.72 -19.68 -8.14
N ASN A 236 5.62 -20.45 -8.25
CA ASN A 236 5.63 -21.91 -8.19
C ASN A 236 6.35 -22.48 -6.96
N GLY A 237 6.23 -21.81 -5.81
CA GLY A 237 6.86 -22.23 -4.55
C GLY A 237 8.36 -21.97 -4.44
N ARG A 238 8.98 -21.26 -5.40
CA ARG A 238 10.42 -20.92 -5.37
C ARG A 238 10.75 -19.89 -4.31
N TYR A 239 9.79 -19.06 -3.90
CA TYR A 239 9.89 -18.17 -2.76
C TYR A 239 9.15 -18.76 -1.55
N GLU A 240 9.90 -19.26 -0.58
CA GLU A 240 9.37 -20.01 0.58
C GLU A 240 8.34 -19.23 1.42
N PRO A 241 8.55 -17.94 1.76
CA PRO A 241 7.56 -17.16 2.52
C PRO A 241 6.20 -17.01 1.83
N GLY A 242 6.18 -17.15 0.51
CA GLY A 242 4.99 -17.13 -0.33
C GLY A 242 4.93 -15.92 -1.25
N TYR A 243 4.59 -16.20 -2.50
CA TYR A 243 4.45 -15.21 -3.56
C TYR A 243 3.08 -15.35 -4.23
N LYS A 244 2.43 -14.22 -4.50
CA LYS A 244 1.28 -14.18 -5.41
C LYS A 244 1.36 -12.93 -6.29
N ARG A 245 1.10 -13.10 -7.58
CA ARG A 245 0.83 -11.99 -8.49
C ARG A 245 -0.62 -12.02 -8.94
N THR A 246 -1.31 -10.90 -8.80
CA THR A 246 -2.63 -10.68 -9.39
C THR A 246 -2.46 -9.80 -10.61
N TYR A 247 -3.04 -10.20 -11.73
CA TYR A 247 -2.97 -9.48 -13.00
C TYR A 247 -4.33 -8.83 -13.31
N TYR A 248 -4.31 -7.53 -13.62
CA TYR A 248 -5.49 -6.75 -13.97
C TYR A 248 -5.46 -6.42 -15.47
N PRO A 249 -6.16 -7.19 -16.31
CA PRO A 249 -6.22 -6.92 -17.75
C PRO A 249 -6.90 -5.56 -18.00
N GLY A 250 -6.43 -4.83 -19.02
CA GLY A 250 -6.90 -3.50 -19.41
C GLY A 250 -6.57 -2.36 -18.44
N ALA A 251 -5.92 -2.65 -17.30
CA ALA A 251 -5.44 -1.62 -16.40
C ALA A 251 -4.10 -1.06 -16.87
N SER A 252 -3.84 0.20 -16.51
CA SER A 252 -2.58 0.90 -16.81
C SER A 252 -1.81 1.21 -15.54
N HIS A 253 -0.56 1.64 -15.70
CA HIS A 253 0.25 2.11 -14.57
C HIS A 253 -0.49 3.19 -13.76
N GLY A 254 -0.45 3.08 -12.43
CA GLY A 254 -1.19 3.96 -11.53
C GLY A 254 -2.55 3.43 -11.07
N PHE A 255 -3.07 2.33 -11.64
CA PHE A 255 -4.43 1.84 -11.33
C PHE A 255 -4.72 1.55 -9.85
N GLY A 256 -3.70 1.33 -9.02
CA GLY A 256 -3.87 1.01 -7.61
C GLY A 256 -4.25 2.22 -6.75
N ILE A 257 -4.05 3.43 -7.27
CA ILE A 257 -4.20 4.68 -6.50
C ILE A 257 -4.71 5.87 -7.31
N ARG A 258 -4.56 5.82 -8.64
CA ARG A 258 -4.96 6.86 -9.60
C ARG A 258 -5.85 6.27 -10.70
N ALA A 259 -6.68 5.29 -10.35
CA ALA A 259 -7.50 4.57 -11.32
C ALA A 259 -8.39 5.53 -12.12
N ASN A 260 -8.43 5.35 -13.44
CA ASN A 260 -9.48 5.95 -14.25
C ASN A 260 -10.74 5.09 -14.12
N LEU A 261 -11.70 5.54 -13.31
CA LEU A 261 -12.95 4.87 -13.02
C LEU A 261 -13.96 4.89 -14.18
N VAL A 262 -13.69 5.63 -15.27
CA VAL A 262 -14.42 5.52 -16.54
C VAL A 262 -14.04 4.25 -17.29
N VAL A 263 -12.79 3.79 -17.12
CA VAL A 263 -12.34 2.52 -17.69
C VAL A 263 -12.90 1.37 -16.84
N THR A 264 -13.88 0.65 -17.40
CA THR A 264 -14.62 -0.43 -16.70
C THR A 264 -13.70 -1.45 -16.03
N LEU A 265 -12.57 -1.78 -16.64
CA LEU A 265 -11.60 -2.73 -16.09
C LEU A 265 -10.76 -2.16 -14.94
N GLN A 266 -10.42 -0.87 -14.96
CA GLN A 266 -9.70 -0.19 -13.87
C GLN A 266 -10.62 0.07 -12.67
N LYS A 267 -11.89 0.39 -12.92
CA LYS A 267 -12.93 0.41 -11.89
C LYS A 267 -12.97 -0.91 -11.12
N ASN A 268 -12.76 -2.05 -11.79
CA ASN A 268 -12.84 -3.39 -11.21
C ASN A 268 -11.61 -3.86 -10.43
N ALA A 269 -10.57 -3.04 -10.29
CA ALA A 269 -9.46 -3.35 -9.38
C ALA A 269 -9.98 -3.41 -7.92
N PRO A 270 -9.39 -4.22 -7.01
CA PRO A 270 -9.99 -4.56 -5.72
C PRO A 270 -10.04 -3.39 -4.74
N LEU A 271 -9.30 -2.32 -5.02
CA LEU A 271 -9.36 -1.07 -4.27
C LEU A 271 -10.50 -0.14 -4.76
N MET A 272 -11.23 -0.51 -5.85
CA MET A 272 -12.14 0.41 -6.57
C MET A 272 -13.55 -0.16 -6.93
N ASN A 273 -13.83 -1.47 -6.89
CA ASN A 273 -15.21 -1.99 -7.11
C ASN A 273 -15.55 -3.30 -6.35
N PRO A 274 -16.60 -3.33 -5.50
CA PRO A 274 -16.97 -4.47 -4.67
C PRO A 274 -17.90 -5.54 -5.31
N THR A 275 -18.24 -5.50 -6.60
CA THR A 275 -19.38 -6.31 -7.11
C THR A 275 -19.08 -7.58 -7.92
N ARG A 276 -17.83 -7.91 -8.28
CA ARG A 276 -17.59 -9.23 -8.92
C ARG A 276 -17.31 -10.31 -7.88
N ARG A 277 -18.38 -11.04 -7.51
CA ARG A 277 -18.26 -12.45 -7.15
C ARG A 277 -17.35 -13.12 -8.18
N LEU A 278 -16.33 -13.83 -7.71
CA LEU A 278 -15.67 -14.87 -8.50
C LEU A 278 -16.76 -15.87 -8.91
N SER A 279 -17.34 -15.68 -10.08
CA SER A 279 -18.25 -16.65 -10.68
C SER A 279 -17.41 -17.77 -11.28
N SER A 280 -17.09 -18.76 -10.46
CA SER A 280 -17.31 -20.18 -10.77
C SER A 280 -16.76 -21.06 -9.65
N GLY A 281 -17.68 -21.78 -8.99
CA GLY A 281 -17.41 -23.10 -8.45
C GLY A 281 -16.63 -23.19 -7.14
N LEU A 282 -17.17 -22.72 -6.01
CA LEU A 282 -17.48 -23.57 -4.85
C LEU A 282 -17.90 -22.71 -3.64
N MET A 283 -18.83 -23.28 -2.89
CA MET A 283 -19.08 -23.07 -1.47
C MET A 283 -20.25 -22.15 -1.09
N ARG A 284 -21.33 -22.86 -0.74
CA ARG A 284 -22.57 -22.44 -0.08
C ARG A 284 -22.30 -21.63 1.20
N THR A 285 -23.14 -20.60 1.37
CA THR A 285 -23.70 -20.05 2.63
C THR A 285 -23.06 -20.51 3.94
N TYR A 286 -22.29 -19.65 4.59
CA TYR A 286 -22.11 -19.71 6.05
C TYR A 286 -21.89 -18.30 6.61
N ASP A 287 -22.93 -17.82 7.27
CA ASP A 287 -22.92 -16.78 8.29
C ASP A 287 -21.92 -17.15 9.41
N THR A 288 -21.57 -16.17 10.23
CA THR A 288 -20.58 -16.12 11.34
C THR A 288 -19.19 -15.61 10.94
N ASN A 289 -18.70 -14.57 11.63
CA ASN A 289 -17.49 -14.70 12.47
C ASN A 289 -16.97 -13.39 13.12
N LYS A 290 -17.33 -13.17 14.39
CA LYS A 290 -16.49 -12.44 15.36
C LYS A 290 -15.20 -13.23 15.69
N ARG A 291 -15.26 -14.57 15.65
CA ARG A 291 -14.14 -15.50 15.93
C ARG A 291 -13.09 -15.63 14.81
N LYS A 292 -13.43 -15.39 13.53
CA LYS A 292 -12.42 -15.29 12.43
C LYS A 292 -11.62 -14.01 12.55
N LYS A 293 -12.21 -12.89 13.00
CA LYS A 293 -11.49 -11.63 13.21
C LYS A 293 -10.43 -11.79 14.31
N GLU A 294 -10.78 -12.45 15.42
CA GLU A 294 -9.82 -12.81 16.48
C GLU A 294 -8.73 -13.80 16.03
N LYS A 295 -9.08 -14.83 15.24
CA LYS A 295 -8.07 -15.75 14.68
C LYS A 295 -7.14 -15.07 13.67
N LEU A 296 -7.60 -14.08 12.90
CA LEU A 296 -6.79 -13.28 11.97
C LEU A 296 -5.84 -12.32 12.72
N LEU A 297 -6.33 -11.71 13.80
CA LEU A 297 -5.55 -10.88 14.71
C LEU A 297 -4.49 -11.66 15.49
N ASN A 298 -4.52 -12.99 15.52
CA ASN A 298 -3.46 -13.81 16.11
C ASN A 298 -2.39 -14.27 15.10
N LEU A 299 -2.59 -13.99 13.80
CA LEU A 299 -1.67 -14.34 12.70
C LEU A 299 -0.76 -13.18 12.28
N LEU A 300 -1.20 -11.93 12.47
CA LEU A 300 -0.30 -10.80 12.63
C LEU A 300 0.41 -10.88 13.98
#